data_AF-A0A3B8JK66-F1
#
_entry.id   AF-A0A3B8JK66-F1
#
_cell.length_a   1.000
_cell.length_b   1.000
_cell.length_c   1.000
_cell.angle_alpha   90.00
_cell.angle_beta   90.00
_cell.angle_gamma   90.00
#
_symmetry.space_group_name_H-M   'P 1'
#
loop_
_entity.id
_entity.type
_entity.pdbx_description
1 polymer ?
#
loop_
_entity_poly.entity_id
_entity_poly.type
_entity_poly.pdbx_seq_one_letter_code
_entity_poly.pdbx_strand_id
1 'polypeptide(L)' 'MADKIKKGSLVRAVHEKLANSIEAQASDSRFPPYLFDTTGIVVDLRG' A
#
# COMPACT_ATOMS: atom_id res chain seq x y z
N MET A 1 14.97 6.60 5.88
CA MET A 1 14.12 5.60 6.58
C MET A 1 13.71 4.46 5.63
N ALA A 2 14.60 3.99 4.75
CA ALA A 2 14.33 2.90 3.81
C ALA A 2 14.50 1.49 4.45
N ASP A 3 14.99 1.40 5.69
CA ASP A 3 15.23 0.13 6.40
C ASP A 3 14.02 -0.45 7.16
N LYS A 4 12.81 0.11 7.02
CA LYS A 4 11.67 -0.30 7.87
C LYS A 4 10.77 -1.39 7.28
N ILE A 5 10.74 -1.60 5.97
CA ILE A 5 9.82 -2.57 5.34
C ILE A 5 10.62 -3.70 4.73
N LYS A 6 10.41 -4.91 5.25
CA LYS A 6 11.07 -6.15 4.79
C LYS A 6 10.05 -7.11 4.22
N LYS A 7 10.50 -8.06 3.41
CA LYS A 7 9.68 -9.22 3.01
C LYS A 7 9.12 -9.92 4.25
N GLY A 8 7.84 -10.25 4.24
CA GLY A 8 7.11 -10.82 5.36
C GLY A 8 6.56 -9.80 6.37
N SER A 9 6.80 -8.50 6.19
CA SER A 9 6.26 -7.48 7.10
C SER A 9 4.76 -7.28 6.86
N LEU A 10 4.01 -7.06 7.95
CA LEU A 10 2.62 -6.62 7.89
C LEU A 10 2.55 -5.12 7.65
N VAL A 11 1.80 -4.72 6.62
CA VAL A 11 1.68 -3.33 6.17
C VAL A 11 0.23 -2.97 5.87
N ARG A 12 -0.05 -1.67 5.84
CA ARG A 12 -1.36 -1.10 5.51
C ARG A 12 -1.17 0.15 4.68
N ALA A 13 -2.05 0.37 3.71
CA ALA A 13 -1.96 1.54 2.85
C ALA A 13 -2.32 2.82 3.63
N VAL A 14 -1.67 3.93 3.29
CA VAL A 14 -2.00 5.25 3.83
C VAL A 14 -2.87 5.97 2.81
N HIS A 15 -4.14 6.20 3.15
CA HIS A 15 -5.16 6.73 2.23
C HIS A 15 -4.73 8.04 1.55
N GLU A 16 -4.25 9.01 2.33
CA GLU A 16 -3.83 10.33 1.83
C GLU A 16 -2.69 10.26 0.82
N LYS A 17 -1.77 9.31 1.00
CA LYS A 17 -0.60 9.15 0.13
C LYS A 17 -0.94 8.37 -1.13
N LEU A 18 -1.86 7.41 -1.02
CA LEU A 18 -2.32 6.63 -2.16
C LEU A 18 -3.18 7.48 -3.09
N ALA A 19 -4.12 8.26 -2.56
CA ALA A 19 -5.06 9.04 -3.37
C ALA A 19 -4.41 10.11 -4.26
N ASN A 20 -3.25 10.65 -3.85
CA ASN A 20 -2.53 11.69 -4.58
C ASN A 20 -1.38 11.14 -5.45
N SER A 21 -1.30 9.82 -5.61
CA SER A 21 -0.19 9.17 -6.32
C SER A 21 -0.54 8.81 -7.76
N ILE A 22 0.48 8.48 -8.56
CA ILE A 22 0.29 8.02 -9.94
C ILE A 22 -0.40 6.65 -9.99
N GLU A 23 -0.22 5.84 -8.94
CA GLU A 23 -0.84 4.53 -8.78
C GLU A 23 -2.36 4.63 -8.61
N ALA A 24 -2.87 5.74 -8.05
CA ALA A 24 -4.31 6.00 -7.99
C ALA A 24 -4.91 6.26 -9.37
N GLN A 25 -4.17 6.87 -10.30
CA GLN A 25 -4.67 7.14 -11.65
C GLN A 25 -4.92 5.84 -12.44
N ALA A 26 -4.22 4.77 -12.10
CA ALA A 26 -4.37 3.46 -12.73
C ALA A 26 -5.58 2.67 -12.20
N SER A 27 -6.16 3.07 -11.07
CA SER A 27 -7.22 2.33 -10.36
C SER A 27 -8.53 3.12 -10.35
N ASP A 28 -9.64 2.48 -9.93
CA ASP A 28 -10.88 3.20 -9.58
C ASP A 28 -10.61 4.09 -8.36
N SER A 29 -11.16 5.31 -8.38
CA SER A 29 -11.04 6.29 -7.29
C SER A 29 -11.70 5.83 -5.99
N ARG A 30 -12.63 4.87 -6.06
CA ARG A 30 -13.24 4.21 -4.91
C ARG A 30 -12.40 3.01 -4.50
N PHE A 31 -11.38 3.27 -3.70
CA PHE A 31 -10.56 2.22 -3.13
C PHE A 31 -11.38 1.27 -2.25
N PRO A 32 -11.21 -0.05 -2.38
CA PRO A 32 -11.85 -1.01 -1.49
C PRO A 32 -11.43 -0.82 -0.02
N PRO A 33 -12.35 -0.99 0.95
CA PRO A 33 -12.06 -0.76 2.36
C PRO A 33 -10.96 -1.69 2.92
N TYR A 34 -10.81 -2.90 2.37
CA TYR A 34 -9.81 -3.87 2.86
C TYR A 34 -8.37 -3.36 2.78
N LEU A 35 -8.05 -2.44 1.86
CA LEU A 35 -6.72 -1.85 1.72
C LEU A 35 -6.32 -1.01 2.94
N PHE A 36 -7.31 -0.49 3.66
CA PHE A 36 -7.12 0.39 4.81
C PHE A 36 -7.56 -0.23 6.12
N ASP A 37 -8.47 -1.20 6.11
CA ASP A 37 -9.00 -1.78 7.35
C ASP A 37 -8.23 -3.06 7.76
N THR A 38 -7.56 -3.71 6.81
CA THR A 38 -6.83 -4.96 7.06
C THR A 38 -5.32 -4.80 6.83
N THR A 39 -4.54 -5.73 7.39
CA THR A 39 -3.09 -5.79 7.17
C THR A 39 -2.76 -6.75 6.04
N GLY A 40 -1.93 -6.29 5.10
CA GLY A 40 -1.36 -7.11 4.02
C GLY A 40 0.06 -7.56 4.34
N ILE A 41 0.54 -8.62 3.69
CA ILE A 41 1.91 -9.13 3.81
C ILE A 41 2.72 -8.75 2.57
N VAL A 42 3.92 -8.22 2.78
CA VAL A 42 4.87 -7.98 1.69
C VAL A 42 5.47 -9.31 1.21
N VAL A 43 5.08 -9.77 0.03
CA VAL A 43 5.54 -11.07 -0.53
C VAL A 43 6.88 -10.94 -1.25
N ASP A 44 7.07 -9.87 -2.02
CA ASP A 44 8.27 -9.61 -2.80
C ASP A 44 8.55 -8.10 -2.83
N LEU A 45 9.83 -7.74 -2.95
CA LEU A 45 10.28 -6.35 -3.06
C LEU A 45 11.16 -6.26 -4.30
N ARG A 46 10.75 -5.43 -5.25
CA ARG A 46 11.54 -5.12 -6.45
C ARG A 46 11.84 -3.63 -6.43
N GLY A 47 13.14 -3.30 -6.46
CA GLY A 47 13.67 -1.94 -6.41
C GLY A 47 13.87 -1.35 -7.79
#